data_AF-A0A528AH49-F1
#
_entry.id   AF-A0A528AH49-F1
#
_cell.length_a   1.000
_cell.length_b   1.000
_cell.length_c   1.000
_cell.angle_alpha   90.00
_cell.angle_beta   90.00
_cell.angle_gamma   90.00
#
_symmetry.space_group_name_H-M   'P 1'
#
loop_
_entity.id
_entity.type
_entity.pdbx_description
1 polymer ?
#
loop_
_entity_poly.entity_id
_entity_poly.type
_entity_poly.pdbx_seq_one_letter_code
_entity_poly.pdbx_strand_id
1 'polypeptide(L)'
;MVSRGRNRAIRELIGSEDYRRKLRKQLSLEDDQPLPPKLAALARELQEELERREQQWADETAAALVPSTEPHLFSPSVSVRTEPPSETRNVDSAEAAVEELLNCTERGPKWNLALRVCIAVIADKMEAQEARKAFLAAAEVEGVLRSSS
;
A
#
# COMPACT_ATOMS: atom_id res chain seq x y z
N MET A 1 -44.41 -6.43 31.82
CA MET A 1 -43.88 -7.36 30.79
C MET A 1 -44.46 -7.20 29.37
N VAL A 2 -45.47 -6.35 29.12
CA VAL A 2 -46.18 -6.24 27.81
C VAL A 2 -45.44 -5.41 26.74
N SER A 3 -44.48 -4.56 27.12
CA SER A 3 -43.78 -3.66 26.18
C SER A 3 -42.62 -4.31 25.41
N ARG A 4 -42.03 -5.41 25.92
CA ARG A 4 -40.94 -6.13 25.22
C ARG A 4 -41.44 -6.93 24.02
N GLY A 5 -42.64 -7.51 24.10
CA GLY A 5 -43.23 -8.30 23.01
C GLY A 5 -43.61 -7.45 21.80
N ARG A 6 -44.20 -6.26 22.02
CA ARG A 6 -44.55 -5.32 20.93
C ARG A 6 -43.33 -4.82 20.16
N ASN A 7 -42.23 -4.52 20.85
CA ASN A 7 -40.99 -4.09 20.19
C ASN A 7 -40.33 -5.21 19.37
N ARG A 8 -40.51 -6.47 19.79
CA ARG A 8 -40.06 -7.63 18.99
C ARG A 8 -40.89 -7.77 17.72
N ALA A 9 -42.21 -7.71 17.84
CA ALA A 9 -43.12 -7.83 16.69
C ALA A 9 -42.90 -6.71 15.66
N ILE A 10 -42.66 -5.47 16.10
CA ILE A 10 -42.34 -4.36 15.18
C ILE A 10 -40.98 -4.58 14.50
N ARG A 11 -39.97 -5.08 15.23
CA ARG A 11 -38.65 -5.40 14.66
C ARG A 11 -38.74 -6.53 13.63
N GLU A 12 -39.54 -7.55 13.90
CA GLU A 12 -39.82 -8.65 12.98
C GLU A 12 -40.59 -8.17 11.73
N LEU A 13 -41.54 -7.24 11.88
CA LEU A 13 -42.26 -6.65 10.77
C LEU A 13 -41.34 -5.82 9.86
N ILE A 14 -40.51 -4.94 10.42
CA ILE A 14 -39.55 -4.13 9.65
C ILE A 14 -38.45 -4.99 9.00
N GLY A 15 -38.07 -6.09 9.66
CA GLY A 15 -37.11 -7.08 9.14
C GLY A 15 -37.71 -8.08 8.14
N SER A 16 -39.05 -8.16 8.06
CA SER A 16 -39.74 -9.09 7.17
C SER A 16 -39.54 -8.70 5.71
N GLU A 17 -39.07 -9.65 4.90
CA GLU A 17 -38.83 -9.44 3.48
C GLU A 17 -40.14 -9.17 2.71
N ASP A 18 -41.27 -9.71 3.18
CA ASP A 18 -42.59 -9.47 2.61
C ASP A 18 -43.05 -8.04 2.87
N TYR A 19 -42.81 -7.52 4.08
CA TYR A 19 -43.08 -6.12 4.40
C TYR A 19 -42.18 -5.18 3.60
N ARG A 20 -40.89 -5.51 3.44
CA ARG A 20 -39.97 -4.76 2.57
C ARG A 20 -40.41 -4.76 1.11
N ARG A 21 -40.84 -5.90 0.57
CA ARG A 21 -41.42 -5.98 -0.79
C ARG A 21 -42.67 -5.13 -0.92
N LYS A 22 -43.57 -5.17 0.07
CA LYS A 22 -44.79 -4.35 0.07
C LYS A 22 -44.46 -2.85 0.12
N LEU A 23 -43.47 -2.45 0.93
CA LEU A 23 -42.96 -1.09 0.98
C LEU A 23 -42.36 -0.65 -0.36
N ARG A 24 -41.50 -1.47 -0.99
CA ARG A 24 -40.95 -1.19 -2.32
C ARG A 24 -42.04 -0.94 -3.36
N LYS A 25 -43.07 -1.79 -3.38
CA LYS A 25 -44.25 -1.64 -4.25
C LYS A 25 -45.06 -0.38 -3.96
N GLN A 26 -45.29 -0.04 -2.69
CA GLN A 26 -46.04 1.17 -2.33
C GLN A 26 -45.27 2.47 -2.60
N LEU A 27 -43.94 2.43 -2.49
CA LEU A 27 -43.06 3.55 -2.79
C LEU A 27 -42.71 3.65 -4.28
N SER A 28 -43.27 2.78 -5.14
CA SER A 28 -42.94 2.68 -6.57
C SER A 28 -41.43 2.61 -6.85
N LEU A 29 -40.65 2.09 -5.89
CA LEU A 29 -39.20 1.87 -6.00
C LEU A 29 -38.87 0.61 -6.84
N GLU A 30 -39.86 0.01 -7.49
CA GLU A 30 -39.69 -1.19 -8.34
C GLU A 30 -39.40 -0.86 -9.80
N ASP A 31 -39.43 0.41 -10.21
CA ASP A 31 -38.95 0.76 -11.53
C ASP A 31 -37.45 1.06 -11.44
N ASP A 32 -36.65 0.22 -12.10
CA ASP A 32 -35.42 0.62 -12.82
C ASP A 32 -35.80 1.71 -13.83
N GLN A 33 -36.36 2.84 -13.37
CA GLN A 33 -36.76 3.91 -14.24
C GLN A 33 -35.45 4.49 -14.78
N PRO A 34 -35.15 4.33 -16.08
CA PRO A 34 -33.94 4.90 -16.63
C PRO A 34 -33.95 6.38 -16.32
N LEU A 35 -32.81 6.89 -15.82
CA LEU A 35 -32.66 8.29 -15.43
C LEU A 35 -33.31 9.17 -16.50
N PRO A 36 -34.09 10.19 -16.11
CA PRO A 36 -34.61 11.19 -17.04
C PRO A 36 -33.51 11.62 -18.01
N PRO A 37 -33.79 11.78 -19.31
CA PRO A 37 -32.75 11.90 -20.34
C PRO A 37 -31.74 13.03 -20.06
N LYS A 38 -32.19 14.10 -19.41
CA LYS A 38 -31.32 15.21 -18.95
C LYS A 38 -30.34 14.78 -17.85
N LEU A 39 -30.79 13.98 -16.89
CA LEU A 39 -29.96 13.46 -15.81
C LEU A 39 -29.01 12.36 -16.33
N ALA A 40 -29.47 11.53 -17.27
CA ALA A 40 -28.60 10.56 -17.94
C ALA A 40 -27.49 11.25 -18.76
N ALA A 41 -27.82 12.34 -19.47
CA ALA A 41 -26.84 13.15 -20.20
C ALA A 41 -25.83 13.80 -19.25
N LEU A 42 -26.30 14.40 -18.16
CA LEU A 42 -25.42 15.02 -17.15
C LEU A 42 -24.51 13.98 -16.47
N ALA A 43 -25.04 12.78 -16.17
CA ALA A 43 -24.24 11.71 -15.59
C ALA A 43 -23.11 11.27 -16.54
N ARG A 44 -23.39 11.20 -17.85
CA ARG A 44 -22.37 10.91 -18.86
C ARG A 44 -21.32 12.01 -18.96
N GLU A 45 -21.74 13.28 -18.95
CA GLU A 45 -20.83 14.43 -18.99
C GLU A 45 -19.89 14.44 -17.77
N LEU A 46 -20.44 14.18 -16.58
CA LEU A 46 -19.65 14.04 -15.35
C LEU A 46 -18.69 12.85 -15.41
N GLN A 47 -19.12 11.73 -15.98
CA GLN A 47 -18.28 10.56 -16.14
C GLN A 47 -17.08 10.85 -17.05
N GLU A 48 -17.32 11.49 -18.20
CA GLU A 48 -16.24 11.90 -19.11
C GLU A 48 -15.28 12.91 -18.47
N GLU A 49 -15.81 13.84 -17.66
CA GLU A 49 -14.97 14.81 -16.94
C GLU A 49 -14.11 14.14 -15.86
N LEU A 50 -14.64 13.14 -15.16
CA LEU A 50 -13.87 12.32 -14.22
C LEU A 50 -12.77 11.54 -14.94
N GLU A 51 -13.08 10.90 -16.06
CA GLU A 51 -12.10 10.16 -16.87
C GLU A 51 -11.00 11.09 -17.41
N ARG A 52 -11.35 12.29 -17.88
CA ARG A 52 -10.36 13.31 -18.28
C ARG A 52 -9.47 13.72 -17.13
N ARG A 53 -10.05 13.97 -15.95
CA ARG A 53 -9.28 14.35 -14.75
C ARG A 53 -8.38 13.21 -14.25
N GLU A 54 -8.86 11.98 -14.31
CA GLU A 54 -8.07 10.81 -13.93
C GLU A 54 -6.90 10.62 -14.90
N GLN A 55 -7.13 10.76 -16.20
CA GLN A 55 -6.05 10.73 -17.20
C GLN A 55 -5.07 11.87 -17.01
N GLN A 56 -5.55 13.09 -16.78
CA GLN A 56 -4.67 14.24 -16.50
C GLN A 56 -3.82 13.99 -15.26
N TRP A 57 -4.42 13.44 -14.19
CA TRP A 57 -3.68 13.09 -12.98
C TRP A 57 -2.68 11.97 -13.22
N ALA A 58 -3.02 10.97 -14.05
CA ALA A 58 -2.08 9.92 -14.46
C ALA A 58 -0.90 10.48 -15.26
N ASP A 59 -1.14 11.42 -16.18
CA ASP A 59 -0.10 12.07 -16.97
C ASP A 59 0.77 12.99 -16.09
N GLU A 60 0.17 13.75 -15.17
CA GLU A 60 0.88 14.58 -14.20
C GLU A 60 1.73 13.75 -13.24
N THR A 61 1.20 12.62 -12.76
CA THR A 61 1.96 11.70 -11.90
C THR A 61 3.05 10.97 -12.69
N ALA A 62 2.80 10.58 -13.94
CA ALA A 62 3.83 10.03 -14.82
C ALA A 62 4.93 11.06 -15.15
N ALA A 63 4.58 12.34 -15.32
CA ALA A 63 5.53 13.42 -15.54
C ALA A 63 6.29 13.82 -14.26
N ALA A 64 5.63 13.71 -13.10
CA ALA A 64 6.23 13.95 -11.78
C ALA A 64 7.08 12.77 -11.30
N LEU A 65 6.81 11.56 -11.80
CA LEU A 65 7.74 10.43 -11.83
C LEU A 65 8.87 10.79 -12.80
N VAL A 66 9.69 11.76 -12.41
CA VAL A 66 11.09 11.76 -12.84
C VAL A 66 11.60 10.40 -12.40
N PRO A 67 12.05 9.53 -13.33
CA PRO A 67 12.82 8.39 -12.92
C PRO A 67 14.13 8.98 -12.42
N SER A 68 14.20 9.32 -11.15
CA SER A 68 15.45 9.39 -10.42
C SER A 68 15.96 7.94 -10.29
N THR A 69 16.21 7.32 -11.45
CA THR A 69 16.97 6.09 -11.61
C THR A 69 18.45 6.43 -11.45
N GLU A 70 18.77 7.29 -10.48
CA GLU A 70 20.08 7.19 -9.87
C GLU A 70 19.93 6.02 -8.90
N PRO A 71 20.57 4.87 -9.15
CA PRO A 71 20.57 3.81 -8.17
C PRO A 71 21.01 4.42 -6.83
N HIS A 72 20.32 4.08 -5.74
CA HIS A 72 20.56 4.66 -4.41
C HIS A 72 21.85 4.11 -3.81
N LEU A 73 22.96 4.37 -4.52
CA LEU A 73 24.26 3.82 -4.28
C LEU A 73 24.85 4.51 -3.05
N PHE A 74 25.38 3.70 -2.15
CA PHE A 74 26.19 4.16 -1.04
C PHE A 74 27.61 3.65 -1.18
N SER A 75 28.56 4.52 -0.84
CA SER A 75 29.98 4.21 -0.83
C SER A 75 30.55 4.45 0.57
N PRO A 76 31.37 3.53 1.12
CA PRO A 76 31.80 2.26 0.53
C PRO A 76 30.73 1.16 0.65
N SER A 77 30.82 0.13 -0.20
CA SER A 77 29.92 -1.03 -0.16
C SER A 77 30.07 -1.83 1.13
N VAL A 78 29.01 -2.58 1.48
CA VAL A 78 28.96 -3.44 2.66
C VAL A 78 29.07 -4.90 2.21
N SER A 79 30.12 -5.60 2.66
CA SER A 79 30.32 -7.01 2.33
C SER A 79 29.62 -7.92 3.33
N VAL A 80 28.62 -8.67 2.83
CA VAL A 80 27.80 -9.59 3.60
C VAL A 80 28.24 -11.03 3.29
N ARG A 81 28.29 -11.89 4.32
CA ARG A 81 28.54 -13.32 4.15
C ARG A 81 27.24 -13.99 3.71
N THR A 82 27.20 -14.57 2.53
CA THR A 82 26.07 -15.42 2.11
C THR A 82 26.38 -16.89 2.38
N GLU A 83 25.35 -17.72 2.49
CA GLU A 83 25.49 -19.18 2.45
C GLU A 83 25.33 -19.64 1.00
N PRO A 84 26.31 -20.37 0.40
CA PRO A 84 27.48 -20.99 1.00
C PRO A 84 28.62 -20.00 1.32
N PRO A 85 29.42 -20.25 2.40
CA PRO A 85 30.41 -19.31 2.98
C PRO A 85 31.58 -18.90 2.06
N SER A 86 31.62 -19.45 0.84
CA SER A 86 32.57 -19.14 -0.23
C SER A 86 32.23 -17.86 -1.00
N GLU A 87 30.99 -17.36 -0.92
CA GLU A 87 30.56 -16.19 -1.67
C GLU A 87 30.37 -14.97 -0.75
N THR A 88 30.92 -13.84 -1.18
CA THR A 88 30.74 -12.55 -0.50
C THR A 88 29.89 -11.68 -1.39
N ARG A 89 28.68 -11.33 -0.95
CA ARG A 89 27.86 -10.35 -1.66
C ARG A 89 28.29 -8.96 -1.22
N ASN A 90 28.67 -8.14 -2.18
CA ASN A 90 28.88 -6.72 -1.94
C ASN A 90 27.56 -6.00 -2.18
N VAL A 91 27.07 -5.35 -1.13
CA VAL A 91 25.85 -4.54 -1.17
C VAL A 91 26.28 -3.08 -1.30
N ASP A 92 25.96 -2.45 -2.42
CA ASP A 92 26.34 -1.07 -2.74
C ASP A 92 25.12 -0.14 -2.94
N SER A 93 23.89 -0.67 -2.86
CA SER A 93 22.66 0.10 -3.01
C SER A 93 21.62 -0.19 -1.92
N ALA A 94 20.69 0.75 -1.71
CA ALA A 94 19.58 0.57 -0.80
C ALA A 94 18.65 -0.58 -1.23
N GLU A 95 18.47 -0.78 -2.54
CA GLU A 95 17.69 -1.87 -3.10
C GLU A 95 18.32 -3.23 -2.78
N ALA A 96 19.62 -3.38 -3.02
CA ALA A 96 20.34 -4.61 -2.70
C ALA A 96 20.34 -4.88 -1.19
N ALA A 97 20.39 -3.84 -0.36
CA ALA A 97 20.27 -3.98 1.10
C ALA A 97 18.88 -4.48 1.52
N VAL A 98 17.79 -4.01 0.89
CA VAL A 98 16.44 -4.54 1.14
C VAL A 98 16.34 -6.01 0.76
N GLU A 99 16.88 -6.41 -0.39
CA GLU A 99 16.87 -7.82 -0.80
C GLU A 99 17.58 -8.72 0.21
N GLU A 100 18.75 -8.31 0.71
CA GLU A 100 19.44 -9.03 1.78
C GLU A 100 18.60 -9.09 3.05
N LEU A 101 18.05 -7.95 3.51
CA LEU A 101 17.20 -7.90 4.70
C LEU A 101 15.97 -8.82 4.57
N LEU A 102 15.38 -8.97 3.39
CA LEU A 102 14.24 -9.86 3.20
C LEU A 102 14.61 -11.34 3.33
N ASN A 103 15.86 -11.70 3.01
CA ASN A 103 16.41 -13.04 3.16
C ASN A 103 16.87 -13.35 4.60
N CYS A 104 17.09 -12.33 5.44
CA CYS A 104 17.44 -12.48 6.85
C CYS A 104 16.34 -13.20 7.66
N THR A 105 16.76 -14.14 8.51
CA THR A 105 15.84 -14.91 9.36
C THR A 105 15.55 -14.22 10.71
N GLU A 106 16.45 -13.37 11.19
CA GLU A 106 16.31 -12.65 12.45
C GLU A 106 15.77 -11.21 12.27
N ARG A 107 14.48 -11.02 12.53
CA ARG A 107 13.77 -9.74 12.28
C ARG A 107 13.65 -8.84 13.51
N GLY A 108 14.79 -8.52 14.14
CA GLY A 108 14.85 -7.68 15.34
C GLY A 108 14.54 -6.18 15.11
N PRO A 109 14.57 -5.35 16.17
CA PRO A 109 14.32 -3.91 16.06
C PRO A 109 15.28 -3.18 15.11
N LYS A 110 16.56 -3.60 15.06
CA LYS A 110 17.55 -3.02 14.13
C LYS A 110 17.28 -3.41 12.68
N TRP A 111 16.85 -4.64 12.44
CA TRP A 111 16.40 -5.09 11.11
C TRP A 111 15.21 -4.26 10.62
N ASN A 112 14.21 -4.04 11.48
CA ASN A 112 13.03 -3.24 11.13
C ASN A 112 13.41 -1.78 10.81
N LEU A 113 14.31 -1.20 11.61
CA LEU A 113 14.84 0.13 11.34
C LEU A 113 15.57 0.19 10.00
N ALA A 114 16.47 -0.77 9.73
CA ALA A 114 17.21 -0.85 8.48
C ALA A 114 16.29 -0.94 7.27
N LEU A 115 15.27 -1.81 7.33
CA LEU A 115 14.30 -1.95 6.24
C LEU A 115 13.54 -0.64 5.98
N ARG A 116 13.08 0.03 7.03
CA ARG A 116 12.35 1.31 6.91
C ARG A 116 13.21 2.43 6.34
N VAL A 117 14.47 2.51 6.78
CA VAL A 117 15.42 3.51 6.27
C VAL A 117 15.72 3.24 4.79
N CYS A 118 15.94 1.98 4.40
CA CYS A 118 16.17 1.65 2.98
C CYS A 118 14.96 2.00 2.10
N ILE A 119 13.73 1.71 2.55
CA ILE A 119 12.51 2.11 1.83
C ILE A 119 12.38 3.63 1.73
N ALA A 120 12.76 4.37 2.79
CA ALA A 120 12.74 5.82 2.78
C ALA A 120 13.78 6.42 1.81
N VAL A 121 14.96 5.80 1.71
CA VAL A 121 15.96 6.15 0.70
C VAL A 121 15.44 5.89 -0.70
N ILE A 122 14.88 4.69 -0.97
CA ILE A 122 14.30 4.33 -2.28
C ILE A 122 13.16 5.28 -2.71
N ALA A 123 12.48 5.86 -1.74
CA ALA A 123 11.42 6.84 -1.97
C ALA A 123 11.94 8.29 -2.08
N ASP A 124 13.24 8.50 -2.22
CA ASP A 124 13.93 9.81 -2.25
C ASP A 124 13.66 10.69 -1.02
N LYS A 125 13.34 10.09 0.14
CA LYS A 125 13.04 10.81 1.39
C LYS A 125 14.25 10.91 2.33
N MET A 126 15.31 10.17 2.05
CA MET A 126 16.53 10.10 2.86
C MET A 126 17.76 9.87 1.98
N GLU A 127 18.95 10.20 2.48
CA GLU A 127 20.21 9.97 1.79
C GLU A 127 20.64 8.49 1.85
N ALA A 128 21.24 7.98 0.76
CA ALA A 128 21.71 6.59 0.67
C ALA A 128 22.71 6.18 1.78
N GLN A 129 23.47 7.14 2.32
CA GLN A 129 24.38 6.89 3.43
C GLN A 129 23.67 6.52 4.74
N GLU A 130 22.43 6.97 4.95
CA GLU A 130 21.63 6.57 6.12
C GLU A 130 21.19 5.12 6.02
N ALA A 131 20.81 4.65 4.82
CA ALA A 131 20.54 3.24 4.57
C ALA A 131 21.76 2.37 4.87
N ARG A 132 22.96 2.78 4.43
CA ARG A 132 24.22 2.08 4.72
C ARG A 132 24.45 1.90 6.22
N LYS A 133 24.32 2.98 7.01
CA LYS A 133 24.52 2.95 8.47
C LYS A 133 23.52 2.01 9.16
N ALA A 134 22.26 2.10 8.78
CA ALA A 134 21.20 1.27 9.36
C ALA A 134 21.38 -0.21 8.99
N PHE A 135 21.75 -0.49 7.74
CA PHE A 135 22.04 -1.84 7.26
C PHE A 135 23.23 -2.47 7.99
N LEU A 136 24.34 -1.74 8.14
CA LEU A 136 25.50 -2.20 8.92
C LEU A 136 25.11 -2.57 10.36
N ALA A 137 24.33 -1.71 11.03
CA ALA A 137 23.91 -1.95 12.40
C ALA A 137 23.00 -3.19 12.55
N ALA A 138 22.21 -3.51 11.52
CA ALA A 138 21.42 -4.74 11.47
C ALA A 138 22.30 -5.97 11.21
N ALA A 139 23.18 -5.91 10.22
CA ALA A 139 24.06 -7.01 9.84
C ALA A 139 25.11 -7.34 10.93
N GLU A 140 25.52 -6.37 11.75
CA GLU A 140 26.35 -6.60 12.95
C GLU A 140 25.62 -7.48 13.97
N VAL A 141 24.32 -7.27 14.18
CA VAL A 141 23.54 -8.02 15.17
C VAL A 141 23.28 -9.44 14.72
N GLU A 142 23.01 -9.64 13.43
CA GLU A 142 22.82 -10.97 12.85
C GLU A 142 24.15 -11.75 12.70
N GLY A 143 25.30 -11.06 12.83
CA GLY A 143 26.62 -11.68 12.71
C GLY A 143 27.03 -12.01 11.27
N VAL A 144 26.35 -11.43 10.28
CA VAL A 144 26.51 -11.75 8.85
C VAL A 144 27.60 -10.88 8.19
N LEU A 145 28.11 -9.86 8.88
CA LEU A 145 29.19 -9.04 8.34
C LEU A 145 30.50 -9.82 8.19
N ARG A 146 31.15 -9.69 7.03
CA ARG A 146 32.61 -9.87 6.98
C ARG A 146 33.23 -8.64 7.60
N SER A 147 33.87 -8.79 8.76
CA SER A 147 34.81 -7.80 9.27
C SER A 147 35.83 -7.50 8.16
N SER A 148 35.75 -6.32 7.55
CA SER A 148 36.86 -5.80 6.76
C SER A 148 37.96 -5.44 7.75
N SER A 149 39.08 -6.17 7.69
CA SER A 149 40.34 -5.75 8.31
C SER A 149 40.82 -4.44 7.72
#